data_AF-A0A8C4QB85-F1
#
_entry.id   AF-A0A8C4QB85-F1
#
_cell.length_a   1.000
_cell.length_b   1.000
_cell.length_c   1.000
_cell.angle_alpha   90.00
_cell.angle_beta   90.00
_cell.angle_gamma   90.00
#
_symmetry.space_group_name_H-M   'P 1'
#
loop_
_entity.id
_entity.type
_entity.pdbx_description
1 polymer ?
#
loop_
_entity_poly.entity_id
_entity_poly.type
_entity_poly.pdbx_seq_one_letter_code
_entity_poly.pdbx_strand_id
1 'polypeptide(L)'
;MTRVLSLLLPLRHFREPANMQELLEQLLRNVGASPSPALLVYFDNCSSNPSQNIFQGLDERQELIRQGFQHKGNPDLNLLQKLFQSAHSLYFHKMESILRLEQERIFVQDFSKLLHLHVFHSSLHACALEVVFYVQKKSI
;
A
#
# COMPACT_ATOMS: atom_id res chain seq x y z
N MET A 1 -10.70 13.95 12.49
CA MET A 1 -9.64 13.07 11.93
C MET A 1 -9.40 11.80 12.77
N THR A 2 -10.34 11.38 13.63
CA THR A 2 -10.10 10.29 14.61
C THR A 2 -10.55 8.89 14.14
N ARG A 3 -11.27 8.79 13.02
CA ARG A 3 -11.90 7.53 12.57
C ARG A 3 -11.05 6.66 11.64
N VAL A 4 -9.94 7.16 11.11
CA VAL A 4 -9.06 6.37 10.23
C VAL A 4 -8.13 5.45 11.04
N LEU A 5 -7.81 5.85 12.28
CA LEU A 5 -6.92 5.10 13.17
C LEU A 5 -7.53 3.79 13.70
N SER A 6 -8.86 3.67 13.76
CA SER A 6 -9.52 2.45 14.21
C SER A 6 -9.44 1.30 13.20
N LEU A 7 -9.06 1.57 11.95
CA LEU A 7 -8.84 0.55 10.90
C LEU A 7 -7.39 0.03 10.85
N LEU A 8 -6.52 0.52 11.74
CA LEU A 8 -5.09 0.21 11.76
C LEU A 8 -4.66 -0.75 12.89
N LEU A 9 -5.53 -1.08 13.84
CA LEU A 9 -5.17 -1.88 15.01
C LEU A 9 -6.18 -3.00 15.23
N PRO A 10 -5.73 -4.26 15.14
CA PRO A 10 -5.70 -5.03 16.38
C PRO A 10 -4.50 -5.99 16.43
N LEU A 11 -3.46 -5.69 17.21
CA LEU A 11 -2.47 -6.71 17.58
C LEU A 11 -2.14 -6.59 19.08
N ARG A 12 -2.35 -7.68 19.80
CA ARG A 12 -2.34 -7.77 21.28
C ARG A 12 -0.96 -7.68 21.93
N HIS A 13 0.11 -7.34 21.19
CA HIS A 13 1.49 -7.20 21.70
C HIS A 13 2.14 -5.90 21.23
N PHE A 14 1.38 -4.81 21.27
CA PHE A 14 1.81 -3.51 20.76
C PHE A 14 2.65 -2.78 21.81
N ARG A 15 3.95 -2.59 21.53
CA ARG A 15 4.76 -1.57 22.20
C ARG A 15 4.29 -0.22 21.67
N GLU A 16 3.90 0.71 22.55
CA GLU A 16 3.52 2.05 22.11
C GLU A 16 4.65 2.66 21.25
N PRO A 17 4.36 3.04 20.00
CA PRO A 17 5.35 3.61 19.11
C PRO A 17 5.72 5.00 19.63
N ALA A 18 7.01 5.31 19.71
CA ALA A 18 7.47 6.61 20.18
C ALA A 18 7.10 7.75 19.21
N ASN A 19 6.87 7.42 17.93
CA ASN A 19 6.46 8.36 16.89
C ASN A 19 5.82 7.62 15.68
N MET A 20 5.34 8.38 14.70
CA MET A 20 4.71 7.82 13.49
C MET A 20 5.66 6.99 12.63
N GLN A 21 6.97 7.23 12.70
CA GLN A 21 7.96 6.44 11.96
C GLN A 21 8.07 5.03 12.55
N GLU A 22 8.25 4.91 13.86
CA GLU A 22 8.27 3.62 14.54
C GLU A 22 6.94 2.88 14.31
N LEU A 23 5.79 3.58 14.36
CA LEU A 23 4.50 2.96 14.06
C LEU A 23 4.44 2.34 12.65
N LEU A 24 4.87 3.10 11.63
CA LEU A 24 4.87 2.62 10.25
C LEU A 24 5.82 1.43 10.07
N GLU A 25 7.03 1.52 10.63
CA GLU A 25 8.00 0.42 10.63
C GLU A 25 7.39 -0.82 11.29
N GLN A 26 6.79 -0.66 12.48
CA GLN A 26 6.17 -1.76 13.22
C GLN A 26 5.06 -2.45 12.43
N LEU A 27 4.23 -1.67 11.72
CA LEU A 27 3.14 -2.15 10.88
C LEU A 27 3.65 -2.93 9.66
N LEU A 28 4.76 -2.49 9.07
CA LEU A 28 5.32 -3.08 7.85
C LEU A 28 6.39 -4.15 8.10
N ARG A 29 6.81 -4.39 9.35
CA ARG A 29 7.90 -5.33 9.71
C ARG A 29 7.84 -6.69 9.01
N ASN A 30 6.64 -7.25 8.85
CA ASN A 30 6.43 -8.58 8.26
C ASN A 30 5.65 -8.51 6.93
N VAL A 31 5.59 -7.33 6.31
CA VAL A 31 4.83 -7.06 5.09
C VAL A 31 5.79 -6.81 3.94
N GLY A 32 5.85 -7.75 3.01
CA GLY A 32 6.64 -7.61 1.78
C GLY A 32 6.06 -6.56 0.83
N ALA A 33 6.89 -6.08 -0.10
CA ALA A 33 6.48 -5.14 -1.15
C ALA A 33 5.71 -5.80 -2.32
N SER A 34 5.26 -7.04 -2.10
CA SER A 34 4.50 -7.87 -3.05
C SER A 34 3.22 -8.38 -2.37
N PRO A 35 2.20 -8.79 -3.14
CA PRO A 35 1.00 -9.42 -2.60
C PRO A 35 1.34 -10.58 -1.67
N SER A 36 0.62 -10.68 -0.54
CA SER A 36 0.71 -11.86 0.31
C SER A 36 0.05 -13.07 -0.39
N PRO A 37 0.33 -14.31 0.04
CA PRO A 37 -0.40 -15.48 -0.44
C PRO A 37 -1.92 -15.36 -0.25
N ALA A 38 -2.38 -14.74 0.85
CA ALA A 38 -3.80 -14.51 1.08
C ALA A 38 -4.38 -13.48 0.09
N LEU A 39 -3.61 -12.46 -0.27
CA LEU A 39 -4.02 -11.48 -1.28
C LEU A 39 -4.10 -12.10 -2.69
N LEU A 40 -3.18 -13.02 -3.02
CA LEU A 40 -3.19 -13.73 -4.30
C LEU A 40 -4.46 -14.58 -4.48
N VAL A 41 -4.98 -15.18 -3.41
CA VAL A 41 -6.27 -15.91 -3.47
C VAL A 41 -7.41 -15.00 -3.93
N TYR A 42 -7.45 -13.74 -3.50
CA TYR A 42 -8.44 -12.78 -4.01
C TYR A 42 -8.26 -12.47 -5.50
N PHE A 43 -7.01 -12.43 -5.97
CA PHE A 43 -6.71 -12.17 -7.38
C PHE A 43 -7.13 -13.36 -8.26
N ASP A 44 -6.89 -14.58 -7.79
CA ASP A 44 -7.26 -15.82 -8.49
C ASP A 44 -8.78 -16.05 -8.52
N ASN A 45 -9.51 -15.54 -7.53
CA ASN A 45 -10.97 -15.60 -7.48
C ASN A 45 -11.67 -14.57 -8.39
N CYS A 46 -10.92 -13.64 -9.01
CA CYS A 46 -11.49 -12.73 -9.98
C CYS A 46 -11.76 -13.46 -11.31
N SER A 47 -12.79 -13.01 -12.04
CA SER A 47 -13.13 -13.48 -13.39
C SER A 47 -11.94 -13.36 -14.36
N SER A 48 -11.06 -12.39 -14.12
CA SER A 48 -9.74 -12.28 -14.74
C SER A 48 -8.74 -11.85 -13.66
N ASN A 49 -7.57 -12.48 -13.61
CA ASN A 49 -6.59 -12.16 -12.57
C ASN A 49 -6.02 -10.73 -12.79
N PRO A 50 -6.19 -9.80 -11.83
CA PRO A 50 -5.84 -8.39 -12.01
C PRO A 50 -4.33 -8.09 -11.84
N SER A 51 -3.50 -9.09 -11.51
CA SER A 51 -2.10 -8.90 -11.10
C SER A 51 -1.30 -8.04 -12.08
N GLN A 52 -1.36 -8.36 -13.37
CA GLN A 52 -0.58 -7.65 -14.39
C GLN A 52 -0.90 -6.16 -14.42
N ASN A 53 -2.20 -5.80 -14.45
CA ASN A 53 -2.66 -4.42 -14.48
C ASN A 53 -2.27 -3.66 -13.20
N ILE A 54 -2.32 -4.36 -12.05
CA ILE A 54 -1.90 -3.78 -10.77
C ILE A 54 -0.41 -3.46 -10.80
N PHE A 55 0.46 -4.41 -11.16
CA PHE A 55 1.91 -4.19 -11.20
C PHE A 55 2.30 -3.11 -12.20
N GLN A 56 1.76 -3.18 -13.42
CA GLN A 56 2.00 -2.16 -14.44
C GLN A 56 1.61 -0.76 -13.94
N GLY A 57 0.44 -0.61 -13.31
CA GLY A 57 0.02 0.68 -12.78
C GLY A 57 0.87 1.19 -11.62
N LEU A 58 1.46 0.30 -10.81
CA LEU A 58 2.42 0.70 -9.77
C LEU A 58 3.72 1.22 -10.40
N ASP A 59 4.27 0.50 -11.38
CA ASP A 59 5.50 0.85 -12.07
C ASP A 59 5.37 2.17 -12.83
N GLU A 60 4.27 2.37 -13.56
CA GLU A 60 3.98 3.62 -14.28
C GLU A 60 3.94 4.83 -13.32
N ARG A 61 3.23 4.72 -12.19
CA ARG A 61 3.17 5.79 -11.19
C ARG A 61 4.52 6.04 -10.54
N GLN A 62 5.28 4.99 -10.25
CA GLN A 62 6.62 5.10 -9.68
C GLN A 62 7.57 5.86 -10.60
N GLU A 63 7.52 5.57 -11.90
CA GLU A 63 8.37 6.21 -12.90
C GLU A 63 8.02 7.69 -13.06
N LEU A 64 6.74 8.05 -13.08
CA LEU A 64 6.30 9.45 -13.09
C LEU A 64 6.85 10.24 -11.88
N ILE A 65 6.83 9.63 -10.69
CA ILE A 65 7.39 10.25 -9.49
C ILE A 65 8.92 10.39 -9.61
N ARG A 66 9.62 9.35 -10.06
CA ARG A 66 11.07 9.36 -10.28
C ARG A 66 11.49 10.49 -11.21
N GLN A 67 10.80 10.62 -12.35
CA GLN A 67 11.01 11.72 -13.28
C GLN A 67 10.79 13.08 -12.59
N GLY A 68 9.71 13.24 -11.82
CA GLY A 68 9.45 14.45 -11.06
C GLY A 68 10.57 14.85 -10.08
N PHE A 69 11.24 13.88 -9.45
CA PHE A 69 12.38 14.13 -8.56
C PHE A 69 13.67 14.46 -9.32
N GLN A 70 13.92 13.83 -10.47
CA GLN A 70 15.08 14.14 -11.31
C GLN A 70 15.05 15.58 -11.83
N HIS A 71 13.87 16.13 -12.14
CA HIS A 71 13.73 17.52 -12.56
C HIS A 71 14.01 18.53 -11.42
N LYS A 72 13.98 18.10 -10.16
CA LYS A 72 14.17 18.96 -8.97
C LYS A 72 15.60 18.95 -8.42
N GLY A 73 16.51 18.16 -9.00
CA GLY A 73 17.90 18.09 -8.56
C GLY A 73 18.46 16.67 -8.65
N ASN A 74 19.37 16.33 -7.73
CA ASN A 74 20.00 15.01 -7.66
C ASN A 74 19.41 14.22 -6.48
N PRO A 75 18.24 13.58 -6.64
CA PRO A 75 17.57 12.87 -5.55
C PRO A 75 18.40 11.66 -5.10
N ASP A 76 18.37 11.34 -3.81
CA ASP A 76 18.87 10.06 -3.32
C ASP A 76 17.96 8.93 -3.84
N LEU A 77 18.40 8.31 -4.94
CA LEU A 77 17.65 7.24 -5.61
C LEU A 77 17.50 6.00 -4.74
N ASN A 78 18.42 5.76 -3.81
CA ASN A 78 18.34 4.63 -2.88
C ASN A 78 17.27 4.89 -1.83
N LEU A 79 17.22 6.11 -1.28
CA LEU A 79 16.14 6.53 -0.39
C LEU A 79 14.78 6.46 -1.10
N LEU A 80 14.69 7.00 -2.32
CA LEU A 80 13.46 7.00 -3.10
C LEU A 80 12.97 5.56 -3.36
N GLN A 81 13.88 4.63 -3.67
CA GLN A 81 13.53 3.23 -3.83
C GLN A 81 13.00 2.58 -2.54
N LYS A 82 13.58 2.89 -1.37
CA LYS A 82 13.09 2.41 -0.06
C LYS A 82 11.71 2.96 0.27
N LEU A 83 11.44 4.22 -0.09
CA LEU A 83 10.13 4.84 0.07
C LEU A 83 9.09 4.12 -0.78
N PHE A 84 9.39 3.83 -2.05
CA PHE A 84 8.49 3.06 -2.92
C PHE A 84 8.23 1.65 -2.40
N GLN A 85 9.25 0.93 -1.93
CA GLN A 85 9.07 -0.38 -1.32
C GLN A 85 8.12 -0.33 -0.12
N SER A 86 8.30 0.66 0.77
CA SER A 86 7.42 0.86 1.93
C SER A 86 5.98 1.19 1.52
N ALA A 87 5.81 2.01 0.47
CA ALA A 87 4.50 2.37 -0.06
C ALA A 87 3.80 1.17 -0.71
N HIS A 88 4.52 0.33 -1.45
CA HIS A 88 3.99 -0.92 -2.00
C HIS A 88 3.58 -1.89 -0.90
N SER A 89 4.40 -2.07 0.14
CA SER A 89 4.03 -2.89 1.31
C SER A 89 2.73 -2.39 1.95
N LEU A 90 2.62 -1.08 2.20
CA LEU A 90 1.42 -0.49 2.80
C LEU A 90 0.20 -0.63 1.87
N TYR A 91 0.38 -0.43 0.57
CA TYR A 91 -0.65 -0.57 -0.45
C TYR A 91 -1.24 -1.99 -0.46
N PHE A 92 -0.40 -3.03 -0.56
CA PHE A 92 -0.88 -4.41 -0.57
C PHE A 92 -1.51 -4.82 0.75
N HIS A 93 -0.90 -4.43 1.88
CA HIS A 93 -1.47 -4.68 3.20
C HIS A 93 -2.86 -4.05 3.39
N LYS A 94 -3.04 -2.80 2.92
CA LYS A 94 -4.33 -2.12 3.00
C LYS A 94 -5.35 -2.69 2.03
N MET A 95 -4.95 -3.05 0.82
CA MET A 95 -5.83 -3.74 -0.11
C MET A 95 -6.37 -5.04 0.48
N GLU A 96 -5.50 -5.90 1.01
CA GLU A 96 -5.91 -7.15 1.66
C GLU A 96 -6.87 -6.89 2.83
N SER A 97 -6.57 -5.89 3.66
CA SER A 97 -7.44 -5.51 4.78
C SER A 97 -8.83 -5.06 4.30
N ILE A 98 -8.90 -4.26 3.23
CA ILE A 98 -10.16 -3.82 2.62
C ILE A 98 -10.93 -5.03 2.08
N LEU A 99 -10.28 -5.92 1.33
CA LEU A 99 -10.93 -7.10 0.76
C LEU A 99 -11.47 -8.05 1.83
N ARG A 100 -10.72 -8.26 2.93
CA ARG A 100 -11.18 -9.05 4.07
C ARG A 100 -12.45 -8.45 4.71
N LEU A 101 -12.42 -7.15 4.99
CA LEU A 101 -13.58 -6.45 5.56
C LEU A 101 -14.79 -6.48 4.63
N GLU A 102 -14.57 -6.32 3.32
CA GLU A 102 -15.65 -6.39 2.33
C GLU A 102 -16.20 -7.81 2.21
N GLN A 103 -15.36 -8.85 2.23
CA GLN A 103 -15.81 -10.23 2.21
C GLN A 103 -16.72 -10.55 3.40
N GLU A 104 -16.37 -10.05 4.60
CA GLU A 104 -17.21 -10.17 5.81
C GLU A 104 -18.52 -9.39 5.68
N ARG A 105 -18.51 -8.23 5.02
CA ARG A 105 -19.67 -7.34 4.88
C ARG A 105 -20.70 -7.83 3.86
N ILE A 106 -20.25 -8.34 2.71
CA ILE A 106 -21.13 -8.69 1.58
C ILE A 106 -21.17 -10.18 1.24
N PHE A 107 -20.38 -11.02 1.92
CA PHE A 107 -20.33 -12.49 1.71
C PHE A 107 -20.03 -12.90 0.25
N VAL A 108 -19.28 -12.07 -0.47
CA VAL A 108 -18.84 -12.33 -1.86
C VAL A 108 -17.35 -12.63 -1.87
N GLN A 109 -16.94 -13.54 -2.77
CA GLN A 109 -15.53 -13.88 -3.00
C GLN A 109 -14.96 -13.29 -4.29
N ASP A 110 -15.82 -12.88 -5.24
CA ASP A 110 -15.42 -12.22 -6.49
C ASP A 110 -15.37 -10.69 -6.32
N PHE A 111 -14.16 -10.14 -6.34
CA PHE A 111 -13.91 -8.70 -6.29
C PHE A 111 -13.48 -8.10 -7.63
N SER A 112 -13.75 -8.78 -8.75
CA SER A 112 -13.33 -8.34 -10.09
C SER A 112 -13.69 -6.88 -10.37
N LYS A 113 -14.92 -6.48 -10.04
CA LYS A 113 -15.36 -5.08 -10.24
C LYS A 113 -14.50 -4.09 -9.48
N LEU A 114 -14.08 -4.40 -8.25
CA LEU A 114 -13.25 -3.51 -7.44
C LEU A 114 -11.78 -3.53 -7.91
N LEU A 115 -11.23 -4.72 -8.13
CA LEU A 115 -9.82 -4.93 -8.47
C LEU A 115 -9.45 -4.62 -9.92
N HIS A 116 -10.43 -4.25 -10.76
CA HIS A 116 -10.18 -3.67 -12.08
C HIS A 116 -10.41 -2.15 -12.14
N LEU A 117 -10.82 -1.52 -11.03
CA LEU A 117 -11.03 -0.07 -11.00
C LEU A 117 -9.69 0.65 -10.84
N HIS A 118 -9.24 1.29 -11.92
CA HIS A 118 -8.04 2.14 -11.90
C HIS A 118 -8.11 3.21 -10.78
N VAL A 119 -9.29 3.81 -10.55
CA VAL A 119 -9.47 4.82 -9.50
C VAL A 119 -9.23 4.26 -8.09
N PHE A 120 -9.59 2.99 -7.84
CA PHE A 120 -9.32 2.34 -6.55
C PHE A 120 -7.81 2.20 -6.34
N HIS A 121 -7.11 1.62 -7.32
CA HIS A 121 -5.66 1.39 -7.22
C HIS A 121 -4.85 2.68 -7.15
N SER A 122 -5.18 3.66 -7.98
CA SER A 122 -4.49 4.97 -7.99
C SER A 122 -4.70 5.72 -6.68
N SER A 123 -5.93 5.77 -6.15
CA SER A 123 -6.22 6.44 -4.88
C SER A 123 -5.54 5.73 -3.70
N LEU A 124 -5.59 4.40 -3.65
CA LEU A 124 -4.95 3.63 -2.59
C LEU A 124 -3.42 3.75 -2.63
N HIS A 125 -2.82 3.68 -3.82
CA HIS A 125 -1.37 3.85 -3.98
C HIS A 125 -0.94 5.28 -3.62
N ALA A 126 -1.67 6.30 -4.07
CA ALA A 126 -1.38 7.70 -3.74
C ALA A 126 -1.44 7.94 -2.22
N CYS A 127 -2.45 7.39 -1.53
CA CYS A 127 -2.54 7.46 -0.08
C CYS A 127 -1.36 6.76 0.62
N ALA A 128 -0.96 5.57 0.15
CA ALA A 128 0.20 4.87 0.70
C ALA A 128 1.49 5.68 0.53
N LEU A 129 1.71 6.28 -0.64
CA LEU A 129 2.83 7.17 -0.92
C LEU A 129 2.81 8.41 -0.02
N GLU A 130 1.66 9.06 0.12
CA GLU A 130 1.49 10.24 0.97
C GLU A 130 1.87 9.93 2.42
N VAL A 131 1.36 8.84 2.98
CA VAL A 131 1.68 8.40 4.35
C VAL A 131 3.18 8.14 4.49
N VAL A 132 3.78 7.36 3.59
CA VAL A 132 5.20 7.01 3.67
C VAL A 132 6.09 8.25 3.53
N PHE A 133 5.82 9.10 2.55
CA PHE A 133 6.63 10.30 2.30
C PHE A 133 6.47 11.31 3.44
N TYR A 134 5.27 11.47 4.00
CA TYR A 134 5.03 12.35 5.12
C TYR A 134 5.74 11.88 6.39
N VAL A 135 5.65 10.58 6.69
CA VAL A 135 6.25 9.98 7.89
C VAL A 135 7.78 9.97 7.80
N GLN A 136 8.33 9.67 6.61
CA GLN A 136 9.77 9.58 6.37
C GLN A 136 10.38 10.92 5.90
N LYS A 137 9.60 12.02 5.91
CA LYS A 137 10.00 13.36 5.45
C LYS A 137 11.26 13.92 6.10
N LYS A 138 11.63 13.45 7.29
CA LYS A 138 12.89 13.84 7.96
C LYS A 138 14.15 13.30 7.27
N SER A 139 14.00 12.37 6.32
CA SER A 139 15.12 11.72 5.62
C SER A 139 15.34 12.22 4.19
N ILE A 140 14.46 13.07 3.64
CA ILE A 140 14.57 13.70 2.30
C ILE A 140 14.95 15.17 2.49
#